data_AF-S0EA22-F1
#
_entry.id   AF-S0EA22-F1
#
_cell.length_a   1.000
_cell.length_b   1.000
_cell.length_c   1.000
_cell.angle_alpha   90.00
_cell.angle_beta   90.00
_cell.angle_gamma   90.00
#
_symmetry.space_group_name_H-M   'P 1'
#
loop_
_entity.id
_entity.type
_entity.pdbx_description
1 polymer ?
#
loop_
_entity_poly.entity_id
_entity_poly.type
_entity_poly.pdbx_seq_one_letter_code
_entity_poly.pdbx_strand_id
1 'polypeptide(L)'
;MSETSAMTNLTNALKQDGSAVHVIRLLGIFPEFNPHRVPTNLGPGTLPIEHPIAKRILDESGLPVTYINSGASFIDNLWLQIQPVLLHKKFIWPEHRVPFLDPRDVAEVAGRLFLSDNTKHIGAFHTMNNGHDWLSFEEVAGILSGELGEPIAFDGSYEGFMEFWGPRMGKKAERLWNFFKFE
;
A
#
# COMPACT_ATOMS: atom_id res chain seq x y z
N MET A 1 -18.26 5.99 0.25
CA MET A 1 -18.15 6.54 -1.12
C MET A 1 -17.34 5.53 -1.92
N SER A 2 -17.79 5.11 -3.11
CA SER A 2 -17.01 4.19 -3.96
C SER A 2 -15.90 4.96 -4.67
N GLU A 3 -14.79 4.30 -5.03
CA GLU A 3 -13.70 4.95 -5.78
C GLU A 3 -14.20 5.53 -7.11
N THR A 4 -15.12 4.82 -7.79
CA THR A 4 -15.76 5.32 -9.02
C THR A 4 -16.40 6.68 -8.83
N SER A 5 -17.20 6.86 -7.76
CA SER A 5 -17.85 8.14 -7.48
C SER A 5 -16.84 9.21 -7.09
N ALA A 6 -15.84 8.85 -6.26
CA ALA A 6 -14.80 9.78 -5.83
C ALA A 6 -13.99 10.32 -7.02
N MET A 7 -13.52 9.44 -7.89
CA MET A 7 -12.68 9.80 -9.04
C MET A 7 -13.47 10.49 -10.15
N THR A 8 -14.73 10.10 -10.38
CA THR A 8 -15.62 10.84 -11.30
C THR A 8 -15.82 12.28 -10.82
N ASN A 9 -16.10 12.47 -9.53
CA ASN A 9 -16.28 13.82 -8.98
C ASN A 9 -15.01 14.65 -9.07
N LEU A 10 -13.85 14.07 -8.73
CA LEU A 10 -12.55 14.74 -8.84
C LEU A 10 -12.26 15.17 -10.27
N THR A 11 -12.37 14.24 -11.23
CA THR A 11 -12.07 14.54 -12.65
C THR A 11 -13.01 15.59 -13.22
N ASN A 12 -14.31 15.54 -12.89
CA ASN A 12 -15.26 16.56 -13.31
C ASN A 12 -14.91 17.94 -12.75
N ALA A 13 -14.57 18.03 -11.47
CA ALA A 13 -14.21 19.29 -10.83
C ALA A 13 -12.95 19.91 -11.46
N LEU A 14 -11.90 19.11 -11.65
CA LEU A 14 -10.64 19.59 -12.26
C LEU A 14 -10.82 20.01 -13.72
N LYS A 15 -11.65 19.29 -14.49
CA LYS A 15 -11.98 19.66 -15.87
C LYS A 15 -12.81 20.93 -15.97
N GLN A 16 -13.78 21.10 -15.08
CA GLN A 16 -14.65 22.28 -15.06
C GLN A 16 -13.85 23.54 -14.73
N ASP A 17 -12.92 23.45 -13.78
CA ASP A 17 -12.06 24.54 -13.39
C ASP A 17 -10.99 24.86 -14.45
N GLY A 18 -10.43 23.82 -15.09
CA GLY A 18 -9.51 23.97 -16.23
C GLY A 18 -8.12 24.48 -15.88
N SER A 19 -7.78 24.63 -14.59
CA SER A 19 -6.45 25.11 -14.15
C SER A 19 -5.47 24.00 -13.77
N ALA A 20 -5.89 22.73 -13.79
CA ALA A 20 -5.04 21.61 -13.37
C ALA A 20 -3.87 21.37 -14.34
N VAL A 21 -2.68 21.83 -13.96
CA VAL A 21 -1.44 21.66 -14.76
C VAL A 21 -0.76 20.31 -14.56
N HIS A 22 -0.91 19.71 -13.38
CA HIS A 22 -0.32 18.42 -13.04
C HIS A 22 -1.08 17.79 -11.87
N VAL A 23 -1.47 16.53 -12.00
CA VAL A 23 -2.09 15.73 -10.94
C VAL A 23 -1.17 14.56 -10.62
N ILE A 24 -0.78 14.41 -9.35
CA ILE A 24 -0.04 13.24 -8.88
C ILE A 24 -0.99 12.34 -8.10
N ARG A 25 -1.09 11.06 -8.50
CA ARG A 25 -1.90 10.06 -7.82
C ARG A 25 -1.00 8.96 -7.24
N LEU A 26 -1.01 8.85 -5.92
CA LEU A 26 -0.46 7.68 -5.23
C LEU A 26 -1.41 6.49 -5.42
N LEU A 27 -0.84 5.35 -5.79
CA LEU A 27 -1.51 4.07 -5.98
C LEU A 27 -0.73 2.97 -5.25
N GLY A 28 -1.39 1.83 -5.10
CA GLY A 28 -0.82 0.56 -4.64
C GLY A 28 -1.46 -0.52 -5.49
N ILE A 29 -0.92 -0.71 -6.69
CA ILE A 29 -1.33 -1.68 -7.70
C ILE A 29 -0.17 -2.63 -7.91
N PHE A 30 -0.47 -3.92 -7.98
CA PHE A 30 0.47 -4.93 -8.44
C PHE A 30 0.69 -4.78 -9.95
N PRO A 31 1.89 -4.37 -10.40
CA PRO A 31 2.15 -4.19 -11.83
C PRO A 31 1.85 -5.48 -12.60
N GLU A 32 1.24 -5.35 -13.78
CA GLU A 32 0.90 -6.47 -14.67
C GLU A 32 -0.06 -7.53 -14.08
N PHE A 33 -0.63 -7.27 -12.90
CA PHE A 33 -1.52 -8.21 -12.24
C PHE A 33 -2.86 -8.31 -12.97
N ASN A 34 -3.30 -9.54 -13.21
CA ASN A 34 -4.59 -9.80 -13.86
C ASN A 34 -5.76 -9.56 -12.88
N PRO A 35 -6.62 -8.55 -13.08
CA PRO A 35 -7.71 -8.24 -12.16
C PRO A 35 -8.71 -9.39 -11.95
N HIS A 36 -8.81 -10.33 -12.90
CA HIS A 36 -9.65 -11.53 -12.75
C HIS A 36 -9.12 -12.54 -11.73
N ARG A 37 -7.88 -12.36 -11.27
CA ARG A 37 -7.27 -13.18 -10.22
C ARG A 37 -7.45 -12.61 -8.82
N VAL A 38 -8.07 -11.42 -8.67
CA VAL A 38 -8.38 -10.88 -7.34
C VAL A 38 -9.43 -11.79 -6.68
N PRO A 39 -9.12 -12.39 -5.51
CA PRO A 39 -10.05 -13.25 -4.79
C PRO A 39 -11.36 -12.53 -4.44
N THR A 40 -12.49 -13.24 -4.59
CA THR A 40 -13.82 -12.67 -4.34
C THR A 40 -14.05 -12.28 -2.89
N ASN A 41 -13.27 -12.85 -1.95
CA ASN A 41 -13.30 -12.52 -0.53
C ASN A 41 -12.60 -11.19 -0.18
N LEU A 42 -11.81 -10.58 -1.08
CA LEU A 42 -11.16 -9.29 -0.81
C LEU A 42 -12.15 -8.12 -0.85
N GLY A 43 -13.21 -8.22 -1.66
CA GLY A 43 -14.35 -7.31 -1.62
C GLY A 43 -14.03 -5.80 -1.86
N PRO A 44 -15.07 -4.98 -2.07
CA PRO A 44 -14.92 -3.54 -2.27
C PRO A 44 -14.19 -2.86 -1.10
N GLY A 45 -13.40 -1.84 -1.42
CA GLY A 45 -12.61 -1.06 -0.47
C GLY A 45 -11.19 -1.55 -0.25
N THR A 46 -10.73 -2.55 -1.01
CA THR A 46 -9.33 -3.03 -0.98
C THR A 46 -8.52 -2.42 -2.12
N LEU A 47 -7.22 -2.21 -1.87
CA LEU A 47 -6.29 -1.62 -2.84
C LEU A 47 -6.31 -2.32 -4.21
N PRO A 48 -6.35 -3.66 -4.31
CA PRO A 48 -6.34 -4.37 -5.60
C PRO A 48 -7.60 -4.14 -6.43
N ILE A 49 -8.67 -3.63 -5.83
CA ILE A 49 -9.95 -3.34 -6.52
C ILE A 49 -10.09 -1.85 -6.79
N GLU A 50 -9.93 -1.01 -5.76
CA GLU A 50 -10.21 0.42 -5.89
C GLU A 50 -9.13 1.13 -6.72
N HIS A 51 -7.84 0.84 -6.53
CA HIS A 51 -6.77 1.58 -7.23
C HIS A 51 -6.77 1.39 -8.76
N PRO A 52 -7.03 0.18 -9.32
CA PRO A 52 -7.22 0.03 -10.77
C PRO A 52 -8.41 0.82 -11.31
N ILE A 53 -9.52 0.91 -10.56
CA ILE A 53 -10.68 1.75 -10.93
C ILE A 53 -10.25 3.21 -11.00
N ALA A 54 -9.51 3.68 -9.99
CA ALA A 54 -9.03 5.04 -9.93
C ALA A 54 -8.14 5.40 -11.11
N LYS A 55 -7.14 4.55 -11.38
CA LYS A 55 -6.21 4.73 -12.49
C LYS A 55 -6.95 4.78 -13.82
N ARG A 56 -7.90 3.86 -14.05
CA ARG A 56 -8.67 3.82 -15.30
C ARG A 56 -9.46 5.12 -15.52
N ILE A 57 -10.17 5.62 -14.50
CA ILE A 57 -10.95 6.87 -14.62
C ILE A 57 -10.04 8.07 -14.88
N LEU A 58 -8.87 8.12 -14.22
CA LEU A 58 -7.88 9.18 -14.42
C LEU A 58 -7.24 9.11 -15.81
N ASP A 59 -6.90 7.93 -16.31
CA ASP A 59 -6.38 7.71 -17.67
C ASP A 59 -7.41 8.15 -18.73
N GLU A 60 -8.68 7.77 -18.56
CA GLU A 60 -9.79 8.15 -19.45
C GLU A 60 -10.15 9.65 -19.35
N SER A 61 -9.66 10.35 -18.31
CA SER A 61 -10.02 11.75 -18.09
C SER A 61 -9.31 12.71 -19.06
N GLY A 62 -8.12 12.36 -19.57
CA GLY A 62 -7.28 13.30 -20.33
C GLY A 62 -6.64 14.41 -19.50
N LEU A 63 -6.72 14.35 -18.16
CA LEU A 63 -5.97 15.22 -17.27
C LEU A 63 -4.45 14.88 -17.30
N PRO A 64 -3.56 15.84 -16.99
CA PRO A 64 -2.12 15.61 -16.94
C PRO A 64 -1.75 14.86 -15.64
N VAL A 65 -1.97 13.54 -15.62
CA VAL A 65 -1.78 12.71 -14.42
C VAL A 65 -0.44 11.97 -14.45
N THR A 66 0.30 11.97 -13.34
CA THR A 66 1.42 11.06 -13.08
C THR A 66 1.07 10.14 -11.92
N TYR A 67 1.44 8.87 -12.03
CA TYR A 67 1.21 7.89 -10.98
C TYR A 67 2.50 7.57 -10.23
N ILE A 68 2.41 7.64 -8.91
CA ILE A 68 3.40 7.04 -8.01
C ILE A 68 2.76 5.75 -7.49
N ASN A 69 3.36 4.61 -7.74
CA ASN A 69 2.87 3.32 -7.28
C ASN A 69 3.74 2.81 -6.13
N SER A 70 3.16 2.62 -4.95
CA SER A 70 3.85 1.98 -3.82
C SER A 70 3.90 0.48 -4.07
N GLY A 71 5.07 -0.02 -4.46
CA GLY A 71 5.36 -1.45 -4.59
C GLY A 71 6.01 -2.04 -3.34
N ALA A 72 5.85 -1.39 -2.19
CA ALA A 72 6.44 -1.72 -0.91
C ALA A 72 5.46 -1.44 0.24
N SER A 73 5.71 -2.06 1.39
CA SER A 73 5.06 -1.72 2.66
C SER A 73 5.69 -0.46 3.25
N PHE A 74 4.89 0.38 3.90
CA PHE A 74 5.41 1.52 4.63
C PHE A 74 6.02 1.09 5.96
N ILE A 75 7.20 1.63 6.28
CA ILE A 75 7.88 1.42 7.57
C ILE A 75 6.97 1.83 8.74
N ASP A 76 6.15 2.89 8.57
CA ASP A 76 5.17 3.34 9.57
C ASP A 76 4.16 2.25 9.98
N ASN A 77 3.90 1.25 9.14
CA ASN A 77 3.05 0.13 9.50
C ASN A 77 3.63 -0.70 10.65
N LEU A 78 4.95 -0.65 10.87
CA LEU A 78 5.59 -1.30 12.02
C LEU A 78 5.07 -0.76 13.35
N TRP A 79 4.61 0.50 13.41
CA TRP A 79 4.00 1.04 14.62
C TRP A 79 2.74 0.29 15.04
N LEU A 80 1.95 -0.18 14.07
CA LEU A 80 0.84 -1.09 14.35
C LEU A 80 1.38 -2.45 14.76
N GLN A 81 2.32 -3.00 14.00
CA GLN A 81 2.83 -4.36 14.15
C GLN A 81 3.67 -4.59 15.42
N ILE A 82 4.15 -3.52 16.08
CA ILE A 82 4.95 -3.63 17.30
C ILE A 82 4.09 -3.92 18.54
N GLN A 83 2.76 -3.75 18.51
CA GLN A 83 1.91 -4.03 19.66
C GLN A 83 2.07 -5.44 20.24
N PRO A 84 1.99 -6.54 19.44
CA PRO A 84 2.23 -7.88 19.96
C PRO A 84 3.68 -8.09 20.43
N VAL A 85 4.65 -7.36 19.86
CA VAL A 85 6.06 -7.41 20.29
C VAL A 85 6.19 -6.88 21.72
N LEU A 86 5.59 -5.71 22.00
CA LEU A 86 5.63 -5.10 23.33
C LEU A 86 4.93 -5.95 24.39
N LEU A 87 3.82 -6.61 24.04
CA LEU A 87 2.99 -7.36 24.99
C LEU A 87 3.45 -8.80 25.20
N HIS A 88 3.97 -9.45 24.16
CA HIS A 88 4.18 -10.89 24.13
C HIS A 88 5.57 -11.31 23.63
N LYS A 89 6.43 -10.35 23.25
CA LYS A 89 7.72 -10.62 22.60
C LYS A 89 7.57 -11.48 21.34
N LYS A 90 6.45 -11.27 20.64
CA LYS A 90 6.13 -11.94 19.38
C LYS A 90 5.76 -10.93 18.31
N PHE A 91 6.35 -11.08 17.12
CA PHE A 91 5.89 -10.40 15.93
C PHE A 91 4.80 -11.24 15.26
N ILE A 92 3.53 -10.84 15.44
CA ILE A 92 2.36 -11.60 14.97
C ILE A 92 1.80 -10.91 13.72
N TRP A 93 2.09 -11.47 12.54
CA TRP A 93 1.67 -10.91 11.25
C TRP A 93 1.62 -12.01 10.18
N PRO A 94 0.73 -11.94 9.16
CA PRO A 94 0.70 -12.97 8.13
C PRO A 94 2.04 -13.02 7.39
N GLU A 95 2.59 -14.23 7.22
CA GLU A 95 3.83 -14.42 6.46
C GLU A 95 3.64 -13.92 5.02
N HIS A 96 4.54 -13.04 4.61
CA HIS A 96 4.59 -12.35 3.32
C HIS A 96 5.99 -11.74 3.14
N ARG A 97 6.48 -11.64 1.91
CA ARG A 97 7.74 -10.96 1.60
C ARG A 97 7.48 -9.64 0.89
N VAL A 98 7.98 -8.53 1.42
CA VAL A 98 7.75 -7.20 0.83
C VAL A 98 8.99 -6.31 0.98
N PRO A 99 9.26 -5.42 0.01
CA PRO A 99 10.17 -4.31 0.27
C PRO A 99 9.53 -3.31 1.24
N PHE A 100 10.37 -2.56 1.95
CA PHE A 100 9.95 -1.55 2.90
C PHE A 100 10.42 -0.17 2.43
N LEU A 101 9.56 0.83 2.56
CA LEU A 101 9.88 2.19 2.14
C LEU A 101 9.40 3.20 3.20
N ASP A 102 10.13 4.30 3.35
CA ASP A 102 9.72 5.41 4.20
C ASP A 102 8.74 6.31 3.44
N PRO A 103 7.53 6.58 3.98
CA PRO A 103 6.57 7.49 3.31
C PRO A 103 7.15 8.87 2.96
N ARG A 104 8.19 9.33 3.66
CA ARG A 104 8.91 10.58 3.34
C ARG A 104 9.61 10.52 1.98
N ASP A 105 10.08 9.36 1.55
CA ASP A 105 10.69 9.18 0.23
C ASP A 105 9.64 9.36 -0.88
N VAL A 106 8.40 8.90 -0.65
CA VAL A 106 7.27 9.12 -1.57
C VAL A 106 6.96 10.61 -1.67
N ALA A 107 6.96 11.32 -0.54
CA ALA A 107 6.74 12.76 -0.52
C ALA A 107 7.84 13.53 -1.26
N GLU A 108 9.10 13.11 -1.11
CA GLU A 108 10.22 13.68 -1.85
C GLU A 108 10.06 13.48 -3.36
N VAL A 109 9.73 12.26 -3.80
CA VAL A 109 9.47 11.96 -5.22
C VAL A 109 8.29 12.77 -5.76
N ALA A 110 7.19 12.86 -5.00
CA ALA A 110 6.05 13.68 -5.39
C ALA A 110 6.42 15.16 -5.54
N GLY A 111 7.19 15.71 -4.60
CA GLY A 111 7.69 17.08 -4.67
C GLY A 111 8.57 17.32 -5.91
N ARG A 112 9.49 16.39 -6.21
CA ARG A 112 10.33 16.47 -7.42
C ARG A 112 9.53 16.39 -8.70
N LEU A 113 8.49 15.54 -8.74
CA LEU A 113 7.60 15.43 -9.90
C LEU A 113 6.82 16.72 -10.14
N PHE A 114 6.32 17.37 -9.08
CA PHE A 114 5.63 18.67 -9.22
C PHE A 114 6.56 19.80 -9.71
N LEU A 115 7.85 19.73 -9.36
CA LEU A 115 8.85 20.74 -9.73
C LEU A 115 9.54 20.44 -11.07
N SER A 116 9.30 19.27 -11.66
CA SER A 116 9.97 18.83 -12.88
C SER A 116 9.35 19.49 -14.11
N ASP A 117 10.20 20.03 -14.99
CA ASP A 117 9.82 20.52 -16.32
C ASP A 117 9.75 19.40 -17.39
N ASN A 118 10.23 18.20 -17.06
CA ASN A 118 10.19 17.05 -17.94
C ASN A 118 8.77 16.48 -18.11
N THR A 119 8.13 16.84 -19.22
CA THR A 119 6.76 16.41 -19.56
C THR A 119 6.61 14.90 -19.76
N LYS A 120 7.69 14.14 -19.90
CA LYS A 120 7.65 12.67 -19.99
C LYS A 120 7.09 11.99 -18.74
N HIS A 121 7.01 12.71 -17.61
CA HIS A 121 6.36 12.19 -16.42
C HIS A 121 4.83 12.17 -16.52
N ILE A 122 4.22 12.97 -17.39
CA ILE A 122 2.78 12.95 -17.61
C ILE A 122 2.39 11.62 -18.28
N GLY A 123 1.39 10.95 -17.71
CA GLY A 123 0.96 9.60 -18.07
C GLY A 123 1.87 8.48 -17.53
N ALA A 124 3.02 8.81 -16.94
CA ALA A 124 3.97 7.82 -16.46
C ALA A 124 3.49 7.12 -15.18
N PHE A 125 3.92 5.88 -15.01
CA PHE A 125 3.65 5.04 -13.85
C PHE A 125 4.98 4.66 -13.18
N HIS A 126 5.34 5.38 -12.12
CA HIS A 126 6.59 5.18 -11.39
C HIS A 126 6.36 4.25 -10.21
N THR A 127 6.87 3.02 -10.27
CA THR A 127 6.84 2.12 -9.11
C THR A 127 7.97 2.44 -8.17
N MET A 128 7.61 2.78 -6.93
CA MET A 128 8.53 2.99 -5.83
C MET A 128 8.61 1.73 -4.98
N ASN A 129 9.84 1.24 -4.83
CA ASN A 129 10.26 0.28 -3.83
C ASN A 129 11.69 0.65 -3.40
N ASN A 130 12.24 -0.04 -2.41
CA ASN A 130 13.62 0.18 -1.96
C ASN A 130 14.69 -0.37 -2.93
N GLY A 131 14.30 -1.01 -4.04
CA GLY A 131 15.20 -1.52 -5.09
C GLY A 131 16.15 -2.65 -4.68
N HIS A 132 16.14 -3.06 -3.41
CA HIS A 132 17.16 -3.94 -2.84
C HIS A 132 16.56 -5.00 -1.92
N ASP A 133 15.98 -4.59 -0.78
CA ASP A 133 15.64 -5.52 0.29
C ASP A 133 14.23 -6.06 0.12
N TRP A 134 14.13 -7.38 -0.05
CA TRP A 134 12.86 -8.10 -0.09
C TRP A 134 12.74 -9.01 1.14
N LEU A 135 12.24 -8.44 2.23
CA LEU A 135 12.28 -9.07 3.55
C LEU A 135 11.02 -9.90 3.82
N SER A 136 11.19 -11.09 4.41
CA SER A 136 10.11 -11.78 5.11
C SER A 136 9.81 -11.10 6.45
N PHE A 137 8.60 -11.31 6.99
CA PHE A 137 8.28 -10.80 8.31
C PHE A 137 9.05 -11.52 9.44
N GLU A 138 9.54 -12.74 9.19
CA GLU A 138 10.52 -13.40 10.06
C GLU A 138 11.87 -12.64 10.09
N GLU A 139 12.38 -12.22 8.93
CA GLU A 139 13.59 -11.38 8.84
C GLU A 139 13.39 -10.04 9.56
N VAL A 140 12.21 -9.43 9.43
CA VAL A 140 11.83 -8.22 10.17
C VAL A 140 11.83 -8.46 11.68
N ALA A 141 11.30 -9.59 12.16
CA ALA A 141 11.36 -9.95 13.57
C ALA A 141 12.81 -10.13 14.07
N GLY A 142 13.69 -10.68 13.22
CA GLY A 142 15.12 -10.76 13.48
C GLY A 142 15.78 -9.39 13.64
N ILE A 143 15.47 -8.44 12.75
CA ILE A 143 15.94 -7.04 12.85
C ILE A 143 15.44 -6.41 14.16
N LEU A 144 14.13 -6.53 14.46
CA LEU A 144 13.56 -6.03 15.72
C LEU A 144 14.24 -6.63 16.95
N SER A 145 14.61 -7.91 16.90
CA SER A 145 15.35 -8.56 17.99
C SER A 145 16.71 -7.92 18.23
N GLY A 146 17.42 -7.60 17.14
CA GLY A 146 18.72 -6.89 17.20
C GLY A 146 18.59 -5.49 17.75
N GLU A 147 17.63 -4.70 17.26
CA GLU A 147 17.41 -3.31 17.65
C GLU A 147 16.89 -3.15 19.09
N LEU A 148 16.05 -4.08 19.54
CA LEU A 148 15.49 -4.06 20.91
C LEU A 148 16.38 -4.77 21.93
N GLY A 149 17.40 -5.52 21.49
CA GLY A 149 18.32 -6.25 22.36
C GLY A 149 17.68 -7.44 23.08
N GLU A 150 16.56 -7.96 22.57
CA GLU A 150 15.84 -9.08 23.14
C GLU A 150 15.27 -10.01 22.05
N PRO A 151 15.16 -11.33 22.28
CA PRO A 151 14.61 -12.23 21.27
C PRO A 151 13.12 -11.97 21.01
N ILE A 152 12.77 -11.65 19.76
CA ILE A 152 11.39 -11.52 19.28
C ILE A 152 11.06 -12.70 18.37
N ALA A 153 10.11 -13.55 18.78
CA ALA A 153 9.69 -14.68 17.97
C ALA A 153 8.71 -14.25 16.87
N PHE A 154 8.81 -14.81 15.68
CA PHE A 154 7.83 -14.60 14.62
C PHE A 154 6.67 -15.60 14.72
N ASP A 155 5.43 -15.12 14.53
CA ASP A 155 4.23 -15.94 14.43
C ASP A 155 3.41 -15.55 13.20
N GLY A 156 3.57 -16.34 12.14
CA GLY A 156 2.88 -16.20 10.86
C GLY A 156 1.57 -16.97 10.74
N SER A 157 1.05 -17.54 11.84
CA SER A 157 -0.14 -18.40 11.83
C SER A 157 -1.46 -17.63 11.78
N TYR A 158 -2.49 -18.24 11.20
CA TYR A 158 -3.83 -17.65 11.17
C TYR A 158 -4.41 -17.55 12.58
N GLU A 159 -4.20 -18.60 13.37
CA GLU A 159 -4.67 -18.73 14.73
C GLU A 159 -4.08 -17.63 15.62
N GLY A 160 -2.75 -17.46 15.62
CA GLY A 160 -2.08 -16.41 16.38
C GLY A 160 -2.48 -15.01 15.93
N PHE A 161 -2.60 -14.80 14.61
CA PHE A 161 -3.08 -13.54 14.06
C PHE A 161 -4.50 -13.22 14.52
N MET A 162 -5.43 -14.17 14.44
CA MET A 162 -6.83 -13.94 14.82
C MET A 162 -7.02 -13.82 16.32
N GLU A 163 -6.26 -14.56 17.12
CA GLU A 163 -6.26 -14.44 18.58
C GLU A 163 -5.88 -13.01 19.01
N PHE A 164 -4.81 -12.46 18.40
CA PHE A 164 -4.34 -11.13 18.75
C PHE A 164 -5.16 -10.01 18.09
N TRP A 165 -5.33 -10.05 16.76
CA TRP A 165 -5.92 -8.96 15.98
C TRP A 165 -7.43 -9.03 15.87
N GLY A 166 -8.04 -10.21 15.97
CA GLY A 166 -9.49 -10.41 15.89
C GLY A 166 -10.27 -9.53 16.90
N PRO A 167 -9.94 -9.54 18.20
CA PRO A 167 -10.58 -8.67 19.19
C PRO A 167 -10.35 -7.16 18.95
N ARG A 168 -9.24 -6.80 18.30
CA ARG A 168 -8.81 -5.40 18.09
C ARG A 168 -9.40 -4.77 16.83
N MET A 169 -9.56 -5.56 15.77
CA MET A 169 -9.97 -5.10 14.44
C MET A 169 -11.35 -5.64 14.01
N GLY A 170 -11.89 -6.61 14.74
CA GLY A 170 -13.13 -7.31 14.39
C GLY A 170 -13.04 -7.95 13.01
N LYS A 171 -14.10 -7.82 12.20
CA LYS A 171 -14.17 -8.35 10.82
C LYS A 171 -13.09 -7.80 9.88
N LYS A 172 -12.38 -6.73 10.25
CA LYS A 172 -11.27 -6.21 9.44
C LYS A 172 -10.02 -7.09 9.54
N ALA A 173 -9.83 -7.83 10.65
CA ALA A 173 -8.69 -8.74 10.80
C ALA A 173 -8.69 -9.81 9.70
N GLU A 174 -9.82 -10.49 9.50
CA GLU A 174 -9.97 -11.53 8.48
C GLU A 174 -9.76 -10.98 7.06
N ARG A 175 -10.25 -9.77 6.78
CA ARG A 175 -10.00 -9.11 5.49
C ARG A 175 -8.52 -8.79 5.29
N LEU A 176 -7.85 -8.31 6.33
CA LEU A 176 -6.43 -7.98 6.29
C LEU A 176 -5.58 -9.25 6.09
N TRP A 177 -5.92 -10.33 6.78
CA TRP A 177 -5.31 -11.64 6.58
C TRP A 177 -5.43 -12.10 5.12
N ASN A 178 -6.65 -12.07 4.58
CA ASN A 178 -6.91 -12.47 3.20
C ASN A 178 -6.17 -11.57 2.20
N PHE A 179 -6.03 -10.27 2.49
CA PHE A 179 -5.27 -9.34 1.68
C PHE A 179 -3.80 -9.73 1.62
N PHE A 180 -3.14 -9.96 2.75
CA PHE A 180 -1.73 -10.35 2.77
C PHE A 180 -1.45 -11.77 2.27
N LYS A 181 -2.45 -12.65 2.25
CA LYS A 181 -2.34 -13.96 1.60
C LYS A 181 -2.50 -13.90 0.08
N PHE A 182 -3.06 -12.81 -0.41
CA PHE A 182 -3.22 -12.56 -1.83
C PHE A 182 -2.05 -11.80 -2.43
N GLU A 183 -1.54 -10.81 -1.70
CA GLU A 183 -0.30 -10.07 -2.01
C GLU A 183 0.90 -11.02 -2.15
#